data_AF-A0A7J8JHG0-F1
#
_entry.id   AF-A0A7J8JHG0-F1
#
_cell.length_a   1.000
_cell.length_b   1.000
_cell.length_c   1.000
_cell.angle_alpha   90.00
_cell.angle_beta   90.00
_cell.angle_gamma   90.00
#
_symmetry.space_group_name_H-M   'P 1'
#
loop_
_entity.id
_entity.type
_entity.pdbx_description
1 polymer ?
#
loop_
_entity_poly.entity_id
_entity_poly.type
_entity_poly.pdbx_seq_one_letter_code
_entity_poly.pdbx_strand_id
1 'polypeptide(L)'
;MKGMKVEVLNSDAVLPSRVYWIASVIQTAGYRVLLRYEGFENDASHDFWCNLGTVDVHPIGWCAINSKILVPPRTIHAKFTDWKGYLMKRLVGSRTLPVDFHIKDCPNHGFKVGMKLEAVDLMEPRLICVATVKRVVHRLLSIHFDGWDNEYDQWVDCESPDIYPVG
;
A
#
# COMPACT_ATOMS: atom_id res chain seq x y z
N MET A 1 1.88 0.94 13.86
CA MET A 1 1.65 0.39 12.50
C MET A 1 2.02 -1.08 12.39
N LYS A 2 3.21 -1.52 12.84
CA LYS A 2 3.56 -2.95 12.87
C LYS A 2 2.48 -3.78 13.58
N GLY A 3 2.10 -4.91 12.98
CA GLY A 3 1.04 -5.81 13.45
C GLY A 3 -0.39 -5.40 13.06
N MET A 4 -0.60 -4.24 12.43
CA MET A 4 -1.90 -3.86 11.88
C MET A 4 -2.33 -4.85 10.78
N LYS A 5 -3.61 -5.18 10.75
CA LYS A 5 -4.23 -6.09 9.79
C LYS A 5 -4.94 -5.30 8.70
N VAL A 6 -4.79 -5.72 7.45
CA VAL A 6 -5.41 -5.11 6.27
C VAL A 6 -5.92 -6.19 5.32
N GLU A 7 -6.96 -5.88 4.56
CA GLU A 7 -7.40 -6.68 3.42
C GLU A 7 -6.71 -6.14 2.15
N VAL A 8 -6.05 -7.02 1.41
CA VAL A 8 -5.27 -6.66 0.21
C VAL A 8 -5.53 -7.66 -0.91
N LEU A 9 -5.28 -7.25 -2.15
CA LEU A 9 -5.40 -8.13 -3.30
C LEU A 9 -4.53 -9.39 -3.11
N ASN A 10 -5.11 -10.57 -3.28
CA ASN A 10 -4.38 -11.83 -3.24
C ASN A 10 -3.76 -12.13 -4.61
N SER A 11 -2.46 -11.86 -4.73
CA SER A 11 -1.67 -12.12 -5.94
C SER A 11 -1.30 -13.59 -6.16
N ASP A 12 -1.47 -14.44 -5.14
CA ASP A 12 -1.19 -15.88 -5.17
C ASP A 12 -2.49 -16.70 -5.28
N ALA A 13 -3.52 -16.13 -5.92
CA ALA A 13 -4.76 -16.82 -6.25
C ALA A 13 -4.82 -17.12 -7.76
N VAL A 14 -5.25 -18.32 -8.11
CA VAL A 14 -5.50 -18.73 -9.50
C VAL A 14 -7.00 -18.68 -9.78
N LEU A 15 -7.57 -17.49 -9.73
CA LEU A 15 -8.99 -17.23 -10.02
C LEU A 15 -9.12 -16.12 -11.06
N PRO A 16 -10.12 -16.20 -11.96
CA PRO A 16 -10.32 -15.20 -13.01
C PRO A 16 -10.81 -13.85 -12.45
N SER A 17 -11.40 -13.84 -11.26
CA SER A 17 -11.84 -12.65 -10.55
C SER A 17 -10.81 -12.19 -9.52
N ARG A 18 -10.69 -10.88 -9.30
CA ARG A 18 -9.90 -10.33 -8.19
C ARG A 18 -10.46 -10.83 -6.86
N VAL A 19 -9.60 -11.47 -6.07
CA VAL A 19 -9.89 -11.96 -4.72
C VAL A 19 -8.88 -11.38 -3.74
N TYR A 20 -9.24 -11.35 -2.47
CA TYR A 20 -8.48 -10.65 -1.45
C TYR A 20 -8.03 -11.62 -0.36
N TRP A 21 -7.03 -11.21 0.41
CA TRP A 21 -6.66 -11.90 1.63
C TRP A 21 -6.21 -10.92 2.71
N ILE A 22 -6.16 -11.41 3.95
CA ILE A 22 -5.72 -10.60 5.08
C ILE A 22 -4.20 -10.67 5.19
N ALA A 23 -3.58 -9.52 5.37
CA ALA A 23 -2.14 -9.40 5.63
C ALA A 23 -1.86 -8.57 6.89
N SER A 24 -0.72 -8.81 7.49
CA SER A 24 -0.15 -8.04 8.60
C SER A 24 0.96 -7.12 8.11
N VAL A 25 1.02 -5.91 8.68
CA VAL A 25 2.16 -5.00 8.51
C VAL A 25 3.36 -5.51 9.31
N ILE A 26 4.42 -5.91 8.61
CA ILE A 26 5.69 -6.37 9.19
C ILE A 26 6.64 -5.19 9.44
N GLN A 27 6.74 -4.28 8.48
CA GLN A 27 7.61 -3.11 8.52
C GLN A 27 6.96 -1.94 7.77
N THR A 28 7.36 -0.72 8.11
CA THR A 28 6.95 0.52 7.45
C THR A 28 8.17 1.31 6.98
N ALA A 29 8.13 1.82 5.75
CA ALA A 29 9.14 2.70 5.15
C ALA A 29 8.41 3.80 4.37
N GLY A 30 8.24 4.98 4.99
CA GLY A 30 7.39 6.04 4.46
C GLY A 30 5.95 5.55 4.24
N TYR A 31 5.42 5.76 3.03
CA TYR A 31 4.09 5.26 2.61
C TYR A 31 4.07 3.79 2.20
N ARG A 32 5.22 3.11 2.18
CA ARG A 32 5.29 1.68 1.87
C ARG A 32 5.24 0.85 3.15
N VAL A 33 4.47 -0.23 3.10
CA VAL A 33 4.38 -1.23 4.15
C VAL A 33 4.81 -2.58 3.60
N LEU A 34 5.68 -3.27 4.33
CA LEU A 34 6.00 -4.65 4.08
C LEU A 34 4.88 -5.49 4.69
N LEU A 35 4.21 -6.28 3.87
CA LEU A 35 3.06 -7.08 4.23
C LEU A 35 3.38 -8.56 4.19
N ARG A 36 2.79 -9.30 5.13
CA ARG A 36 2.79 -10.77 5.15
C ARG A 36 1.36 -11.27 5.25
N TYR A 37 0.96 -12.16 4.35
CA TYR A 37 -0.35 -12.79 4.43
C TYR A 37 -0.53 -13.59 5.73
N GLU A 38 -1.74 -13.53 6.31
CA GLU A 38 -2.09 -14.39 7.43
C GLU A 38 -2.04 -15.86 7.00
N GLY A 39 -1.37 -16.68 7.81
CA GLY A 39 -1.10 -18.09 7.53
C GLY A 39 0.37 -18.41 7.26
N PHE A 40 1.17 -17.45 6.77
CA PHE A 40 2.62 -17.64 6.59
C PHE A 40 3.40 -17.61 7.91
N GLU A 41 2.84 -17.01 8.96
CA GLU A 41 3.43 -16.97 10.31
C GLU A 41 4.85 -16.36 10.28
N ASN A 42 5.88 -17.16 10.50
CA ASN A 42 7.27 -16.72 10.52
C ASN A 42 7.94 -16.77 9.14
N ASP A 43 7.30 -17.38 8.15
CA ASP A 43 7.82 -17.47 6.78
C ASP A 43 7.75 -16.11 6.09
N ALA A 44 8.93 -15.56 5.78
CA ALA A 44 9.12 -14.27 5.11
C ALA A 44 9.27 -14.38 3.59
N SER A 45 9.30 -15.60 3.04
CA SER A 45 9.61 -15.84 1.63
C SER A 45 8.61 -15.23 0.64
N HIS A 46 7.42 -14.88 1.12
CA HIS A 46 6.33 -14.28 0.34
C HIS A 46 5.93 -12.90 0.88
N ASP A 47 6.81 -12.25 1.66
CA ASP A 47 6.58 -10.86 2.08
C ASP A 47 6.66 -9.94 0.86
N PHE A 48 5.77 -8.95 0.80
CA PHE A 48 5.70 -8.02 -0.33
C PHE A 48 5.48 -6.59 0.13
N TRP A 49 6.05 -5.65 -0.61
CA TRP A 49 5.85 -4.22 -0.36
C TRP A 49 4.55 -3.75 -1.02
N CYS A 50 3.78 -2.96 -0.28
CA CYS A 50 2.58 -2.30 -0.77
C CYS A 50 2.62 -0.82 -0.38
N ASN A 51 2.15 0.07 -1.26
CA ASN A 51 1.99 1.48 -0.93
C ASN A 51 0.59 1.71 -0.34
N LEU A 52 0.53 2.31 0.85
CA LEU A 52 -0.71 2.61 1.57
C LEU A 52 -1.60 3.61 0.83
N GLY A 53 -1.08 4.40 -0.10
CA GLY A 53 -1.87 5.27 -0.97
C GLY A 53 -2.52 4.55 -2.16
N THR A 54 -2.23 3.26 -2.37
CA THR A 54 -2.91 2.49 -3.42
C THR A 54 -4.34 2.15 -2.99
N VAL A 55 -5.27 2.17 -3.95
CA VAL A 55 -6.69 1.85 -3.72
C VAL A 55 -6.95 0.38 -3.39
N ASP A 56 -5.91 -0.46 -3.29
CA ASP A 56 -6.01 -1.92 -3.11
C ASP A 56 -5.62 -2.39 -1.69
N VAL A 57 -5.47 -1.47 -0.72
CA VAL A 57 -5.31 -1.78 0.71
C VAL A 57 -6.53 -1.34 1.48
N HIS A 58 -7.17 -2.23 2.24
CA HIS A 58 -8.45 -1.92 2.85
C HIS A 58 -8.49 -2.27 4.34
N PRO A 59 -9.36 -1.60 5.14
CA PRO A 59 -9.63 -2.02 6.50
C PRO A 59 -10.29 -3.40 6.54
N ILE A 60 -10.09 -4.14 7.64
CA ILE A 60 -10.78 -5.41 7.88
C ILE A 60 -12.30 -5.18 7.84
N GLY A 61 -13.01 -5.99 7.05
CA GLY A 61 -14.46 -5.90 6.83
C GLY A 61 -14.84 -5.27 5.48
N TRP A 62 -13.91 -4.65 4.76
CA TRP A 62 -14.19 -4.01 3.47
C TRP A 62 -14.72 -5.01 2.43
N CYS A 63 -14.16 -6.23 2.36
CA CYS A 63 -14.59 -7.28 1.44
C CYS A 63 -16.05 -7.68 1.70
N ALA A 64 -16.45 -7.82 2.95
CA ALA A 64 -17.82 -8.16 3.33
C ALA A 64 -18.82 -7.08 2.87
N ILE A 65 -18.45 -5.81 3.00
CA ILE A 65 -19.29 -4.67 2.58
C ILE A 65 -19.37 -4.58 1.05
N ASN A 66 -18.26 -4.82 0.34
CA ASN A 66 -18.14 -4.60 -1.11
C ASN A 66 -18.38 -5.88 -1.94
N SER A 67 -18.99 -6.91 -1.33
CA SER A 67 -19.26 -8.20 -1.97
C SER A 67 -18.02 -8.82 -2.65
N LYS A 68 -16.85 -8.68 -2.00
CA LYS A 68 -15.61 -9.35 -2.38
C LYS A 68 -15.38 -10.56 -1.49
N ILE A 69 -14.62 -11.52 -2.00
CA ILE A 69 -14.34 -12.76 -1.29
C ILE A 69 -12.90 -12.80 -0.79
N LEU A 70 -12.74 -13.29 0.43
CA LEU A 70 -11.44 -13.63 1.01
C LEU A 70 -11.10 -15.06 0.58
N VAL A 71 -9.97 -15.23 -0.11
CA VAL A 71 -9.47 -16.53 -0.56
C VAL A 71 -8.04 -16.69 -0.07
N PRO A 72 -7.69 -17.79 0.62
CA PRO A 72 -6.32 -18.01 1.10
C PRO A 72 -5.34 -18.12 -0.09
N PRO A 73 -4.11 -17.61 0.03
CA PRO A 73 -3.06 -17.79 -0.97
C PRO A 73 -2.84 -19.27 -1.28
N ARG A 74 -2.63 -19.59 -2.55
CA ARG A 74 -2.46 -20.98 -3.03
C ARG A 74 -1.33 -21.68 -2.29
N THR A 75 -0.26 -20.96 -1.95
CA THR A 75 0.91 -21.50 -1.26
C THR A 75 0.57 -22.03 0.13
N ILE A 76 -0.38 -21.42 0.83
CA ILE A 76 -0.76 -21.80 2.20
C ILE A 76 -2.13 -22.43 2.31
N HIS A 77 -2.96 -22.49 1.25
CA HIS A 77 -4.37 -22.88 1.32
C HIS A 77 -4.64 -24.20 2.08
N ALA A 78 -3.75 -25.18 1.98
CA ALA A 78 -3.87 -26.50 2.62
C ALA A 78 -3.35 -26.54 4.07
N LYS A 79 -2.75 -25.45 4.58
CA LYS A 79 -2.14 -25.40 5.93
C LYS A 79 -3.17 -25.48 7.06
N PHE A 80 -4.37 -24.98 6.83
CA PHE A 80 -5.47 -25.04 7.80
C PHE A 80 -6.75 -25.51 7.12
N THR A 81 -7.52 -26.34 7.83
CA THR A 81 -8.84 -26.81 7.38
C THR A 81 -9.94 -25.81 7.71
N ASP A 82 -9.87 -25.14 8.87
CA ASP A 82 -10.78 -24.08 9.29
C ASP A 82 -10.11 -22.69 9.25
N TRP A 83 -10.05 -22.12 8.04
CA TRP A 83 -9.54 -20.77 7.84
C TRP A 83 -10.36 -19.70 8.56
N LYS A 84 -11.67 -19.89 8.71
CA LYS A 84 -12.55 -18.93 9.39
C LYS A 84 -12.20 -18.87 10.87
N GLY A 85 -12.09 -20.01 11.55
CA GLY A 85 -11.68 -20.08 12.95
C GLY A 85 -10.26 -19.58 13.16
N TYR A 86 -9.34 -19.88 12.23
CA TYR A 86 -7.99 -19.32 12.25
C TYR A 86 -8.01 -17.79 12.21
N LEU A 87 -8.68 -17.20 11.23
CA LEU A 87 -8.74 -15.74 11.07
C LEU A 87 -9.43 -15.08 12.27
N MET A 88 -10.53 -15.64 12.78
CA MET A 88 -11.21 -15.12 13.98
C MET A 88 -10.24 -14.99 15.16
N LYS A 89 -9.44 -16.02 15.44
CA LYS A 89 -8.44 -15.97 16.51
C LYS A 89 -7.36 -14.90 16.29
N ARG A 90 -6.99 -14.65 15.03
CA ARG A 90 -5.94 -13.68 14.65
C ARG A 90 -6.44 -12.23 14.59
N LEU A 91 -7.75 -12.05 14.37
CA LEU A 91 -8.38 -10.73 14.23
C LEU A 91 -8.87 -10.16 15.57
N VAL A 92 -9.22 -11.01 16.54
CA VAL A 92 -9.63 -10.56 17.88
C VAL A 92 -8.53 -9.71 18.52
N GLY A 93 -8.88 -8.48 18.90
CA GLY A 93 -7.95 -7.52 19.51
C GLY A 93 -6.93 -6.90 18.54
N SER A 94 -7.00 -7.24 17.25
CA SER A 94 -6.14 -6.64 16.23
C SER A 94 -6.60 -5.23 15.86
N ARG A 95 -5.67 -4.40 15.36
CA ARG A 95 -5.97 -3.07 14.82
C ARG A 95 -5.99 -3.12 13.30
N THR A 96 -6.82 -2.30 12.66
CA THR A 96 -6.90 -2.15 11.21
C THR A 96 -6.89 -0.68 10.80
N LEU A 97 -6.89 -0.40 9.51
CA LEU A 97 -6.97 0.96 8.97
C LEU A 97 -8.28 1.64 9.38
N PRO A 98 -8.30 2.97 9.53
CA PRO A 98 -9.54 3.74 9.61
C PRO A 98 -10.45 3.47 8.41
N VAL A 99 -11.76 3.52 8.59
CA VAL A 99 -12.75 3.23 7.51
C VAL A 99 -12.68 4.28 6.40
N ASP A 100 -12.30 5.49 6.78
CA ASP A 100 -12.09 6.68 5.95
C ASP A 100 -10.62 6.84 5.50
N PHE A 101 -9.77 5.82 5.68
CA PHE A 101 -8.34 5.93 5.38
C PHE A 101 -8.04 6.36 3.92
N HIS A 102 -8.81 5.84 2.97
CA HIS A 102 -8.78 6.26 1.55
C HIS A 102 -9.77 7.35 1.22
N ILE A 103 -10.69 7.65 2.13
CA ILE A 103 -11.64 8.76 2.05
C ILE A 103 -11.01 9.96 2.77
N LYS A 104 -9.79 10.31 2.39
CA LYS A 104 -9.38 11.69 2.51
C LYS A 104 -9.93 12.39 1.28
N ASP A 105 -10.74 13.43 1.46
CA ASP A 105 -11.02 14.36 0.39
C ASP A 105 -9.72 14.59 -0.38
N CYS A 106 -9.75 14.34 -1.69
CA CYS A 106 -8.63 14.73 -2.52
C CYS A 106 -8.58 16.25 -2.37
N PRO A 107 -7.58 16.81 -1.67
CA PRO A 107 -7.50 18.23 -1.51
C PRO A 107 -7.35 18.78 -2.92
N ASN A 108 -7.96 19.93 -3.21
CA ASN A 108 -7.67 20.63 -4.44
C ASN A 108 -6.24 21.16 -4.35
N HIS A 109 -5.28 20.26 -4.53
CA HIS A 109 -3.85 20.47 -4.27
C HIS A 109 -3.18 21.27 -5.39
N GLY A 110 -3.87 21.56 -6.48
CA GLY A 110 -3.36 22.39 -7.58
C GLY A 110 -2.29 21.73 -8.47
N PHE A 111 -1.61 20.66 -8.03
CA PHE A 111 -0.64 19.92 -8.86
C PHE A 111 -1.23 19.45 -10.20
N LYS A 112 -0.46 19.65 -11.26
CA LYS A 112 -0.76 19.22 -12.63
C LYS A 112 0.47 18.53 -13.22
N VAL A 113 0.23 17.61 -14.15
CA VAL A 113 1.31 17.00 -14.95
C VAL A 113 2.14 18.09 -15.62
N GLY A 114 3.46 17.95 -15.56
CA GLY A 114 4.44 18.90 -16.09
C GLY A 114 4.89 19.98 -15.10
N MET A 115 4.26 20.10 -13.92
CA MET A 115 4.76 21.01 -12.87
C MET A 115 6.11 20.53 -12.33
N LYS A 116 6.96 21.48 -11.96
CA LYS A 116 8.24 21.22 -11.29
C LYS A 116 8.12 21.43 -9.78
N LEU A 117 8.85 20.61 -9.04
CA LEU A 117 9.00 20.67 -7.59
C LEU A 117 10.39 20.18 -7.20
N GLU A 118 10.79 20.40 -5.97
CA GLU A 118 11.95 19.73 -5.37
C GLU A 118 11.45 18.59 -4.48
N ALA A 119 12.11 17.43 -4.52
CA ALA A 119 11.72 16.28 -3.73
C ALA A 119 12.94 15.60 -3.10
N VAL A 120 12.77 15.12 -1.87
CA VAL A 120 13.74 14.22 -1.23
C VAL A 120 13.75 12.90 -1.99
N ASP A 121 14.93 12.37 -2.30
CA ASP A 121 15.06 11.01 -2.82
C ASP A 121 14.78 10.00 -1.69
N LEU A 122 13.70 9.23 -1.81
CA LEU A 122 13.33 8.21 -0.82
C LEU A 122 14.35 7.06 -0.70
N MET A 123 15.24 6.87 -1.69
CA MET A 123 16.34 5.89 -1.64
C MET A 123 17.60 6.48 -1.01
N GLU A 124 17.83 7.78 -1.17
CA GLU A 124 18.90 8.52 -0.49
C GLU A 124 18.37 9.83 0.13
N PRO A 125 17.80 9.78 1.35
CA PRO A 125 17.10 10.92 1.97
C PRO A 125 17.92 12.18 2.25
N ARG A 126 19.23 12.14 1.94
CA ARG A 126 20.15 13.28 2.02
C ARG A 126 20.14 14.12 0.73
N LEU A 127 19.60 13.59 -0.36
CA LEU A 127 19.49 14.25 -1.64
C LEU A 127 18.11 14.90 -1.79
N ILE A 128 18.11 16.18 -2.16
CA ILE A 128 16.94 16.90 -2.64
C ILE A 128 17.22 17.20 -4.11
N CYS A 129 16.32 16.78 -4.98
CA CYS A 129 16.47 16.88 -6.42
C CYS A 129 15.26 17.57 -7.04
N VAL A 130 15.52 18.30 -8.14
CA VAL A 130 14.45 18.82 -8.98
C VAL A 130 13.72 17.65 -9.62
N ALA A 131 12.39 17.67 -9.55
CA ALA A 131 11.54 16.65 -10.12
C ALA A 131 10.37 17.28 -10.89
N THR A 132 9.88 16.53 -11.88
CA THR A 132 8.72 16.88 -12.70
C THR A 132 7.56 15.94 -12.37
N VAL A 133 6.36 16.48 -12.15
CA VAL A 133 5.14 15.70 -11.95
C VAL A 133 4.77 14.99 -13.25
N LYS A 134 4.96 13.68 -13.31
CA LYS A 134 4.68 12.82 -14.46
C LYS A 134 3.24 12.36 -14.52
N ARG A 135 2.62 12.09 -13.36
CA ARG A 135 1.23 11.63 -13.26
C ARG A 135 0.60 12.06 -11.94
N VAL A 136 -0.70 12.37 -11.96
CA VAL A 136 -1.51 12.65 -10.78
C VAL A 136 -2.61 11.60 -10.69
N VAL A 137 -2.76 10.95 -9.54
CA VAL A 137 -3.80 9.96 -9.26
C VAL A 137 -4.38 10.27 -7.88
N HIS A 138 -5.51 10.98 -7.85
CA HIS A 138 -6.03 11.59 -6.62
C HIS A 138 -4.91 12.36 -5.92
N ARG A 139 -4.56 11.97 -4.69
CA ARG A 139 -3.53 12.60 -3.87
C ARG A 139 -2.11 12.19 -4.22
N LEU A 140 -1.94 11.12 -5.01
CA LEU A 140 -0.62 10.59 -5.33
C LEU A 140 -0.04 11.24 -6.57
N LEU A 141 1.19 11.72 -6.45
CA LEU A 141 1.99 12.30 -7.52
C LEU A 141 3.09 11.30 -7.89
N SER A 142 3.13 10.88 -9.15
CA SER A 142 4.32 10.24 -9.71
C SER A 142 5.27 11.36 -10.13
N ILE A 143 6.43 11.41 -9.51
CA ILE A 143 7.48 12.39 -9.77
C ILE A 143 8.65 11.71 -10.48
N HIS A 144 9.21 12.41 -11.46
CA HIS A 144 10.40 12.03 -12.20
C HIS A 144 11.53 12.97 -11.82
N PHE A 145 12.66 12.46 -11.32
CA PHE A 145 13.81 13.30 -11.02
C PHE A 145 14.50 13.74 -12.31
N ASP A 146 14.61 15.05 -12.52
CA ASP A 146 15.15 15.60 -13.74
C ASP A 146 16.63 15.17 -13.92
N GLY A 147 16.95 14.56 -15.06
CA GLY A 147 18.30 14.06 -15.36
C GLY A 147 18.58 12.62 -14.89
N TRP A 148 17.60 11.95 -14.28
CA TRP A 148 17.68 10.55 -13.89
C TRP A 148 16.88 9.66 -14.84
N ASP A 149 17.11 8.35 -14.80
CA ASP A 149 16.33 7.38 -15.57
C ASP A 149 14.93 7.16 -14.95
N ASN A 150 13.96 6.74 -15.77
CA ASN A 150 12.57 6.51 -15.35
C ASN A 150 12.42 5.42 -14.27
N GLU A 151 13.41 4.54 -14.12
CA GLU A 151 13.41 3.54 -13.04
C GLU A 151 13.50 4.15 -11.63
N TYR A 152 13.94 5.40 -11.54
CA TYR A 152 14.02 6.18 -10.29
C TYR A 152 12.77 7.01 -10.02
N ASP A 153 11.72 6.92 -10.85
CA ASP A 153 10.46 7.61 -10.60
C ASP A 153 9.85 7.19 -9.26
N GLN A 154 9.38 8.17 -8.49
CA GLN A 154 8.83 7.93 -7.15
C GLN A 154 7.37 8.37 -7.07
N TRP A 155 6.63 7.73 -6.16
CA TRP A 155 5.25 8.12 -5.83
C TRP A 155 5.24 8.78 -4.46
N VAL A 156 4.69 9.99 -4.39
CA VAL A 156 4.59 10.80 -3.17
C VAL A 156 3.15 11.30 -3.00
N ASP A 157 2.72 11.53 -1.75
CA ASP A 157 1.44 12.21 -1.50
C ASP A 157 1.59 13.72 -1.77
N CYS A 158 0.54 14.38 -2.24
CA CYS A 158 0.49 15.82 -2.50
C CYS A 158 0.72 16.69 -1.25
N GLU A 159 0.57 16.12 -0.05
CA GLU A 159 0.89 16.77 1.23
C GLU A 159 2.15 16.18 1.88
N SER A 160 2.99 15.46 1.12
CA SER A 160 4.26 14.94 1.63
C SER A 160 5.12 16.09 2.19
N PRO A 161 5.71 15.96 3.39
CA PRO A 161 6.66 16.96 3.88
C PRO A 161 7.97 16.96 3.08
N ASP A 162 8.17 15.95 2.24
CA ASP A 162 9.37 15.71 1.44
C ASP A 162 9.29 16.28 0.02
N ILE A 163 8.27 17.10 -0.28
CA ILE A 163 8.17 17.86 -1.54
C ILE A 163 8.10 19.36 -1.23
N TYR A 164 8.81 20.15 -2.03
CA TYR A 164 8.98 21.59 -1.85
C TYR A 164 8.68 22.32 -3.17
N PRO A 165 8.22 23.58 -3.10
CA PRO A 165 8.25 24.45 -4.27
C PRO A 165 9.69 24.59 -4.77
N VAL A 166 9.87 24.85 -6.06
CA VAL A 166 11.19 25.13 -6.63
C VAL A 166 11.73 26.45 -6.06
N GLY A 167 12.97 26.44 -5.53
CA GLY A 167 13.69 27.66 -5.11
C GLY A 167 14.05 27.72 -3.64
#